data_AF-A0A382JC89-F1
#
_entry.id   AF-A0A382JC89-F1
#
_cell.length_a   1.000
_cell.length_b   1.000
_cell.length_c   1.000
_cell.angle_alpha   90.00
_cell.angle_beta   90.00
_cell.angle_gamma   90.00
#
_symmetry.space_group_name_H-M   'P 1'
#
loop_
_entity.id
_entity.type
_entity.pdbx_description
1 polymer ?
#
loop_
_entity_poly.entity_id
_entity_poly.type
_entity_poly.pdbx_seq_one_letter_code
_entity_poly.pdbx_strand_id
1 'polypeptide(L)'
;MDLLQFVLLLRLFHLCLNLFPRTFITLILTGSFTSAIADDKTANDTGKVSYYTQIRPLFQAKCHGCHQPAKDKGDYIMTTFEGLLAGGESEKKAVVPG
;
A
#
# COMPACT_ATOMS: atom_id res chain seq x y z
N MET A 1 -42.36 7.02 19.52
CA MET A 1 -41.44 6.80 18.37
C MET A 1 -41.87 5.50 17.73
N ASP A 2 -42.87 5.58 16.86
CA ASP A 2 -43.62 4.40 16.43
C ASP A 2 -42.88 3.60 15.38
N LEU A 3 -43.10 2.29 15.42
CA LEU A 3 -42.43 1.26 14.62
C LEU A 3 -42.39 1.61 13.11
N LEU A 4 -43.39 2.35 12.63
CA LEU A 4 -43.50 2.81 11.25
C LEU A 4 -42.35 3.75 10.85
N GLN A 5 -41.85 4.57 11.76
CA GLN A 5 -40.76 5.52 11.48
C GLN A 5 -39.39 4.82 11.44
N PHE A 6 -39.23 3.73 12.20
CA PHE A 6 -38.02 2.90 12.16
C PHE A 6 -37.91 2.10 10.86
N VAL A 7 -39.03 1.57 10.35
CA VAL A 7 -39.07 0.86 9.05
C VAL A 7 -38.82 1.83 7.88
N LEU A 8 -39.32 3.06 7.96
CA LEU A 8 -39.10 4.07 6.92
C LEU A 8 -37.63 4.52 6.87
N LEU A 9 -37.00 4.74 8.03
CA LEU A 9 -35.57 5.04 8.13
C LEU A 9 -34.68 3.88 7.63
N LEU A 10 -35.04 2.63 7.95
CA LEU A 10 -34.30 1.46 7.48
C LEU A 10 -34.44 1.25 5.96
N ARG A 11 -35.62 1.55 5.39
CA ARG A 11 -35.87 1.53 3.93
C ARG A 11 -35.09 2.63 3.21
N LEU A 12 -34.99 3.83 3.80
CA LEU A 12 -34.20 4.95 3.26
C LEU A 12 -32.68 4.66 3.32
N PHE A 13 -32.22 4.02 4.40
CA PHE A 13 -30.83 3.60 4.55
C PHE A 13 -30.45 2.51 3.53
N HIS A 14 -31.32 1.52 3.31
CA HIS A 14 -31.14 0.49 2.26
C HIS A 14 -31.21 1.06 0.84
N LEU A 15 -32.01 2.11 0.60
CA LEU A 15 -32.09 2.77 -0.71
C LEU A 15 -30.79 3.53 -1.02
N CYS A 16 -30.17 4.16 -0.01
CA CYS A 16 -28.91 4.89 -0.15
C CYS A 16 -27.70 3.94 -0.32
N LEU A 17 -27.65 2.83 0.44
CA LEU A 17 -26.58 1.83 0.33
C LEU A 17 -26.62 1.01 -0.98
N ASN A 18 -27.79 0.86 -1.61
CA ASN A 18 -27.94 0.04 -2.83
C ASN A 18 -27.95 0.85 -4.14
N LEU A 19 -28.22 2.16 -4.11
CA LEU A 19 -28.26 2.99 -5.31
C LEU A 19 -26.88 3.52 -5.73
N PHE A 20 -25.99 3.79 -4.77
CA PHE A 20 -24.63 4.28 -5.02
C PHE A 20 -23.64 3.24 -5.61
N PRO A 21 -23.59 1.96 -5.16
CA PRO A 21 -22.62 1.00 -5.70
C PRO A 21 -23.07 0.33 -7.00
N ARG A 22 -24.38 0.22 -7.26
CA ARG A 22 -24.91 -0.46 -8.46
C ARG A 22 -24.64 0.28 -9.78
N THR A 23 -24.62 1.60 -9.76
CA THR A 23 -24.30 2.41 -10.95
C THR A 23 -22.80 2.45 -11.23
N PHE A 24 -21.96 2.38 -10.19
CA PHE A 24 -20.50 2.34 -10.31
C PHE A 24 -19.99 0.98 -10.84
N ILE A 25 -20.65 -0.12 -10.48
CA ILE A 25 -20.29 -1.49 -10.93
C ILE A 25 -20.56 -1.68 -12.44
N THR A 26 -21.60 -1.07 -12.99
CA THR A 26 -21.94 -1.22 -14.43
C THR A 26 -21.00 -0.41 -15.34
N LEU A 27 -20.39 0.68 -14.85
CA LEU A 27 -19.45 1.51 -15.61
C LEU A 27 -18.08 0.84 -15.81
N ILE A 28 -17.69 -0.07 -14.92
CA ILE A 28 -16.40 -0.76 -14.97
C ILE A 28 -16.37 -1.87 -16.05
N LEU A 29 -17.52 -2.40 -16.47
CA LEU A 29 -17.58 -3.54 -17.40
C LEU A 29 -17.34 -3.16 -18.87
N THR A 30 -17.49 -1.88 -19.25
CA THR A 30 -17.27 -1.39 -20.63
C THR A 30 -16.00 -0.55 -20.79
N GLY A 31 -15.31 -0.24 -19.69
CA GLY A 31 -14.02 0.44 -19.72
C GLY A 31 -12.88 -0.55 -19.92
N SER A 32 -12.40 -0.69 -21.16
CA SER A 32 -11.13 -1.36 -21.44
C SER A 32 -10.02 -0.69 -20.63
N PHE A 33 -9.62 -1.29 -19.51
CA PHE A 33 -8.45 -0.90 -18.75
C PHE A 33 -7.21 -1.30 -19.56
N THR A 34 -6.76 -0.43 -20.46
CA THR A 34 -5.45 -0.54 -21.08
C THR A 34 -4.41 -0.27 -19.98
N SER A 35 -3.96 -1.33 -19.31
CA SER A 35 -2.85 -1.24 -18.37
C SER A 35 -1.58 -0.88 -19.13
N ALA A 36 -1.12 0.35 -18.98
CA ALA A 36 0.23 0.72 -19.36
C ALA A 36 1.19 0.01 -18.40
N ILE A 37 1.76 -1.10 -18.85
CA ILE A 37 2.97 -1.65 -18.25
C ILE A 37 4.07 -0.60 -18.40
N ALA A 38 4.44 0.03 -17.29
CA ALA A 38 5.64 0.85 -17.23
C ALA A 38 6.83 -0.09 -17.42
N ASP A 39 7.51 0.07 -18.56
CA ASP A 39 8.80 -0.53 -18.85
C ASP A 39 9.77 -0.19 -17.71
N ASP A 40 10.20 -1.21 -16.96
CA ASP A 40 11.30 -1.10 -16.00
C ASP A 40 12.56 -0.87 -16.82
N LYS A 41 12.78 0.39 -17.19
CA LYS A 41 13.98 0.83 -17.87
C LYS A 41 15.10 0.65 -16.87
N THR A 42 15.75 -0.51 -16.95
CA THR A 42 16.97 -0.83 -16.23
C THR A 42 17.97 0.28 -16.56
N ALA A 43 18.10 1.24 -15.65
CA ALA A 43 19.10 2.28 -15.73
C ALA A 43 20.45 1.60 -15.51
N ASN A 44 21.03 1.13 -16.60
CA ASN A 44 22.41 0.68 -16.64
C ASN A 44 23.32 1.91 -16.73
N ASP A 45 24.33 1.84 -15.88
CA ASP A 45 25.63 2.51 -15.95
C ASP A 45 25.80 3.95 -15.48
N THR A 46 26.06 4.09 -14.18
CA THR A 46 27.01 5.09 -13.68
C THR A 46 28.03 4.48 -12.70
N GLY A 47 28.14 3.15 -12.63
CA GLY A 47 28.84 2.44 -11.54
C GLY A 47 28.27 2.68 -10.12
N LYS A 48 27.38 3.65 -9.93
CA LYS A 48 26.86 4.07 -8.63
C LYS A 48 25.47 3.48 -8.39
N VAL A 49 25.36 2.71 -7.31
CA VAL A 49 24.08 2.16 -6.86
C VAL A 49 23.26 3.24 -6.15
N SER A 50 21.98 3.34 -6.50
CA SER A 50 21.01 4.26 -5.89
C SER A 50 20.08 3.53 -4.95
N TYR A 51 19.99 4.02 -3.71
CA TYR A 51 19.05 3.49 -2.72
C TYR A 51 17.60 3.54 -3.22
N TYR A 52 17.17 4.67 -3.79
CA TYR A 52 15.76 4.90 -4.10
C TYR A 52 15.24 4.16 -5.31
N THR A 53 16.09 3.98 -6.33
CA THR A 53 15.70 3.38 -7.62
C THR A 53 16.07 1.91 -7.70
N GLN A 54 17.12 1.45 -7.02
CA GLN A 54 17.58 0.06 -7.13
C GLN A 54 17.38 -0.74 -5.83
N ILE A 55 17.66 -0.17 -4.66
CA ILE A 55 17.62 -0.94 -3.39
C ILE A 55 16.20 -0.99 -2.81
N ARG A 56 15.53 0.15 -2.68
CA ARG A 56 14.20 0.26 -2.05
C ARG A 56 13.14 -0.65 -2.70
N PRO A 57 13.06 -0.82 -4.03
CA PRO A 57 12.11 -1.76 -4.64
C PRO A 57 12.31 -3.21 -4.17
N LEU A 58 13.55 -3.61 -3.86
CA LEU A 58 13.84 -4.95 -3.33
C LEU A 58 13.25 -5.12 -1.92
N PHE A 59 13.40 -4.11 -1.06
CA PHE A 59 12.79 -4.12 0.27
C PHE A 59 11.26 -4.07 0.22
N GLN A 60 10.68 -3.33 -0.73
CA GLN A 60 9.23 -3.33 -0.99
C GLN A 60 8.72 -4.72 -1.36
N ALA A 61 9.44 -5.42 -2.24
CA ALA A 61 9.02 -6.73 -2.72
C ALA A 61 9.18 -7.84 -1.68
N LYS A 62 10.15 -7.73 -0.75
CA LYS A 62 10.56 -8.87 0.11
C LYS A 62 10.47 -8.64 1.61
N CYS A 63 10.50 -7.39 2.08
CA CYS A 63 10.71 -7.11 3.50
C CYS A 63 9.57 -6.28 4.10
N HIS A 64 9.03 -5.30 3.37
CA HIS A 64 8.00 -4.38 3.89
C HIS A 64 6.72 -5.09 4.35
N GLY A 65 6.43 -6.31 3.91
CA GLY A 65 5.29 -7.06 4.43
C GLY A 65 5.32 -7.30 5.96
N CYS A 66 6.52 -7.37 6.55
CA CYS A 66 6.71 -7.54 8.00
C CYS A 66 7.57 -6.44 8.67
N HIS A 67 8.19 -5.56 7.90
CA HIS A 67 9.05 -4.47 8.38
C HIS A 67 8.53 -3.12 7.90
N GLN A 68 7.32 -2.79 8.35
CA GLN A 68 6.61 -1.57 8.02
C GLN A 68 5.95 -0.97 9.28
N PRO A 69 5.60 0.33 9.32
CA PRO A 69 5.19 1.00 10.57
C PRO A 69 3.96 0.44 11.30
N ALA A 70 3.01 -0.16 10.59
CA ALA A 70 1.84 -0.83 11.13
C ALA A 70 2.07 -2.32 11.46
N LYS A 71 3.23 -2.89 11.10
CA LYS A 71 3.66 -4.26 11.43
C LYS A 71 5.18 -4.33 11.31
N ASP A 72 5.82 -4.05 12.42
CA ASP A 72 7.25 -3.85 12.61
C ASP A 72 7.84 -5.01 13.40
N LYS A 73 7.88 -6.20 12.78
CA LYS A 73 8.45 -7.37 13.45
C LYS A 73 9.89 -7.06 13.90
N GLY A 74 10.15 -7.28 15.19
CA GLY A 74 11.44 -6.98 15.82
C GLY A 74 11.80 -5.50 15.78
N ASP A 75 10.79 -4.62 15.89
CA ASP A 75 10.90 -3.15 15.95
C ASP A 75 11.73 -2.53 14.81
N TYR A 76 11.78 -3.21 13.65
CA TYR A 76 12.63 -2.80 12.54
C TYR A 76 11.82 -2.29 11.34
N ILE A 77 12.04 -1.02 10.99
CA ILE A 77 11.35 -0.30 9.92
C ILE A 77 12.23 -0.16 8.69
N MET A 78 11.88 -0.83 7.59
CA MET A 78 12.66 -0.78 6.33
C MET A 78 12.04 0.13 5.26
N THR A 79 10.93 0.80 5.56
CA THR A 79 10.19 1.62 4.58
C THR A 79 10.81 3.00 4.35
N THR A 80 11.68 3.45 5.27
CA THR A 80 12.42 4.71 5.19
C THR A 80 13.92 4.45 5.29
N PHE A 81 14.74 5.35 4.72
CA PHE A 81 16.20 5.22 4.79
C PHE A 81 16.70 5.35 6.23
N GLU A 82 16.12 6.25 7.02
CA GLU A 82 16.46 6.43 8.43
C GLU A 82 16.13 5.20 9.27
N GLY A 83 14.94 4.63 9.13
CA GLY A 83 14.54 3.42 9.86
C GLY A 83 15.44 2.22 9.53
N LEU A 84 15.85 2.10 8.25
CA LEU A 84 16.80 1.07 7.82
C LEU A 84 18.15 1.18 8.57
N LEU A 85 18.62 2.40 8.83
CA LEU A 85 19.88 2.63 9.54
C LEU A 85 19.76 2.50 11.06
N ALA A 86 18.58 2.81 11.62
CA ALA A 86 18.31 2.73 13.06
C ALA A 86 18.45 1.30 13.61
N GLY A 87 18.11 0.29 12.81
CA GLY A 87 18.05 -1.10 13.27
C GLY A 87 16.73 -1.40 14.00
N GLY A 88 16.68 -2.52 14.72
CA GLY A 88 15.50 -2.96 15.47
C GLY A 88 15.86 -3.53 16.84
N GLU A 89 15.05 -4.45 17.34
CA GLU A 89 15.13 -5.03 18.70
C GLU A 89 16.50 -5.60 19.09
N SER A 90 17.31 -5.99 18.10
CA SER A 90 18.64 -6.56 18.34
C SER A 90 19.68 -5.55 18.82
N GLU A 91 19.38 -4.25 18.77
CA GLU A 91 20.29 -3.12 19.07
C GLU A 91 21.55 -3.06 18.20
N LYS A 92 21.66 -3.94 17.19
CA LYS A 92 22.75 -3.96 16.23
C LYS A 92 22.43 -3.07 15.04
N LYS A 93 23.46 -2.41 14.50
CA LYS A 93 23.36 -1.72 13.22
C LYS A 93 23.01 -2.73 12.12
N ALA A 94 21.86 -2.54 11.48
CA ALA A 94 21.45 -3.40 10.38
C ALA A 94 22.21 -3.10 9.08
N VAL A 95 22.69 -1.87 8.90
CA VAL A 95 23.52 -1.45 7.78
C VAL A 95 24.72 -0.65 8.32
N VAL A 96 25.92 -1.01 7.88
CA VAL A 96 27.17 -0.31 8.22
C VAL A 96 27.78 0.22 6.90
N PRO A 97 28.03 1.53 6.77
CA PRO A 97 28.75 2.08 5.63
C PRO A 97 30.16 1.51 5.53
N GLY A 98 30.63 1.21 4.32
CA GLY A 98 31.95 0.67 4.02
C GLY A 98 32.57 1.33 2.80
#